data_AF-A0A958J7Y4-F1
#
_entry.id   AF-A0A958J7Y4-F1
#
_cell.length_a   1.000
_cell.length_b   1.000
_cell.length_c   1.000
_cell.angle_alpha   90.00
_cell.angle_beta   90.00
_cell.angle_gamma   90.00
#
_symmetry.space_group_name_H-M   'P 1'
#
loop_
_entity.id
_entity.type
_entity.pdbx_description
1 polymer ?
#
loop_
_entity_poly.entity_id
_entity_poly.type
_entity_poly.pdbx_seq_one_letter_code
_entity_poly.pdbx_strand_id
1 'polypeptide(L)' 'MNDPLAKAIQETKAWFSNPRFKEITRLYSARQVVEQQGTIYRDYTVAKNAAAEFYELLRELYARHESITT' A
#
# COMPACT_ATOMS: atom_id res chain seq x y z
N MET A 1 -22.59 17.01 2.61
CA MET A 1 -21.32 17.61 3.09
C MET A 1 -20.21 16.65 2.70
N ASN A 2 -19.32 17.02 1.78
CA ASN A 2 -18.29 16.13 1.22
C ASN A 2 -16.96 16.42 1.94
N ASP A 3 -16.66 15.71 3.03
CA ASP A 3 -15.45 15.92 3.84
C ASP A 3 -14.24 15.21 3.18
N PRO A 4 -13.25 15.96 2.64
CA PRO A 4 -12.08 15.37 1.97
C PRO A 4 -11.23 14.51 2.91
N LEU A 5 -11.15 14.87 4.20
CA LEU A 5 -10.37 14.12 5.18
C LEU A 5 -11.03 12.77 5.44
N ALA A 6 -12.33 12.74 5.69
CA ALA A 6 -13.08 11.49 5.88
C ALA A 6 -12.93 10.57 4.65
N LYS A 7 -12.97 11.13 3.44
CA LYS A 7 -12.77 10.36 2.21
C LYS A 7 -11.37 9.74 2.15
N ALA A 8 -10.31 10.53 2.35
CA ALA A 8 -8.93 10.04 2.31
C ALA A 8 -8.65 8.98 3.39
N ILE A 9 -9.25 9.11 4.58
CA ILE A 9 -9.16 8.09 5.65
C ILE A 9 -9.80 6.78 5.19
N GLN A 10 -10.97 6.82 4.54
CA GLN A 10 -11.64 5.61 4.06
C GLN A 10 -10.86 4.94 2.93
N GLU A 11 -10.33 5.72 1.99
CA GLU A 11 -9.47 5.20 0.90
C GLU A 11 -8.21 4.53 1.46
N THR A 12 -7.57 5.15 2.46
CA THR A 12 -6.39 4.58 3.13
C THR A 12 -6.73 3.30 3.91
N LYS A 13 -7.90 3.24 4.58
CA LYS A 13 -8.38 2.02 5.25
C LYS A 13 -8.64 0.88 4.26
N ALA A 14 -9.28 1.18 3.14
CA ALA A 14 -9.53 0.21 2.09
C ALA A 14 -8.20 -0.32 1.52
N TRP A 15 -7.24 0.57 1.28
CA TRP A 15 -5.90 0.21 0.85
C TRP A 15 -5.16 -0.69 1.86
N PHE A 16 -5.21 -0.37 3.16
CA PHE A 16 -4.63 -1.22 4.22
C PHE A 16 -5.23 -2.62 4.26
N SER A 17 -6.49 -2.78 3.86
CA SER A 17 -7.22 -4.04 3.88
C SER A 17 -6.92 -4.94 2.67
N ASN A 18 -6.08 -4.48 1.74
CA ASN A 18 -5.67 -5.28 0.59
C ASN A 18 -4.95 -6.57 1.04
N PRO A 19 -5.19 -7.74 0.40
CA PRO A 19 -4.49 -8.99 0.71
C PRO A 19 -2.97 -8.90 0.79
N ARG A 20 -2.35 -7.97 0.04
CA ARG A 20 -0.93 -7.65 0.11
C ARG A 20 -0.43 -7.40 1.53
N PHE A 21 -1.26 -6.82 2.39
CA PHE A 21 -0.88 -6.42 3.74
C PHE A 21 -1.38 -7.35 4.83
N LYS A 22 -1.93 -8.52 4.49
CA LYS A 22 -2.53 -9.45 5.46
C LYS A 22 -1.56 -9.91 6.57
N GLU A 23 -0.26 -9.90 6.29
CA GLU A 23 0.82 -10.35 7.20
C GLU A 23 1.51 -9.16 7.92
N ILE A 24 1.04 -7.92 7.72
CA ILE A 24 1.68 -6.70 8.23
C ILE A 24 0.88 -6.09 9.38
N THR A 25 1.49 -5.99 10.56
CA THR A 25 0.92 -5.26 11.70
C THR A 25 1.39 -3.81 11.70
N ARG A 26 0.45 -2.86 11.68
CA ARG A 26 0.73 -1.42 11.81
C ARG A 26 0.39 -0.96 13.22
N LEU A 27 1.29 -0.20 13.84
CA LEU A 27 1.09 0.40 15.18
C LEU A 27 0.46 1.80 15.11
N TYR A 28 -0.02 2.19 13.91
CA TYR A 28 -0.65 3.48 13.63
C TYR A 28 -1.90 3.28 12.76
N SER A 29 -2.79 4.25 12.79
CA SER A 29 -4.06 4.26 12.07
C SER A 29 -3.95 4.91 10.69
N ALA A 30 -4.93 4.63 9.82
CA ALA A 30 -5.10 5.32 8.54
C ALA A 30 -5.24 6.83 8.72
N ARG A 31 -5.89 7.30 9.81
CA ARG A 31 -6.02 8.72 10.13
C ARG A 31 -4.66 9.37 10.34
N GLN A 32 -3.81 8.75 11.18
CA GLN A 32 -2.46 9.26 11.44
C GLN A 32 -1.62 9.33 10.17
N VAL A 33 -1.82 8.42 9.20
CA VAL A 33 -1.15 8.52 7.89
C VAL A 33 -1.64 9.71 7.09
N VAL A 34 -2.96 9.86 6.94
CA VAL A 34 -3.55 10.95 6.14
C VAL A 34 -3.19 12.33 6.70
N GLU A 35 -3.14 12.47 8.03
CA GLU A 35 -2.74 13.72 8.70
C GLU A 35 -1.30 14.15 8.37
N GLN A 36 -0.43 13.22 7.94
CA GLN A 36 0.97 13.49 7.58
C GLN A 36 1.20 13.64 6.06
N GLN A 37 0.23 13.28 5.21
CA GLN A 37 0.41 13.28 3.75
C GLN A 37 0.45 14.69 3.12
N GLY A 38 -0.04 15.70 3.84
CA GLY A 38 -0.19 17.05 3.29
C GLY A 38 -1.26 17.12 2.20
N THR A 39 -1.28 18.23 1.45
CA THR A 39 -2.33 18.51 0.45
C THR A 39 -1.86 18.39 -0.99
N ILE A 40 -0.55 18.26 -1.22
CA ILE A 40 0.02 18.11 -2.57
C ILE A 40 0.18 16.63 -2.87
N TYR A 41 -0.63 16.13 -3.81
CA TYR A 41 -0.51 14.76 -4.29
C TYR A 41 0.73 14.60 -5.17
N ARG A 42 1.57 13.62 -4.87
CA ARG A 42 2.69 13.19 -5.72
C ARG A 42 2.44 11.79 -6.22
N ASP A 43 2.28 11.63 -7.53
CA ASP A 43 2.18 10.30 -8.13
C ASP A 43 3.57 9.71 -8.34
N TYR A 44 3.82 8.54 -7.76
CA TYR A 44 5.08 7.80 -7.90
C TYR A 44 4.85 6.60 -8.82
N THR A 45 4.42 6.86 -10.06
CA THR A 45 3.95 5.83 -10.99
C THR A 45 4.95 4.69 -11.17
N VAL A 46 6.23 5.01 -11.37
CA VAL A 46 7.30 4.00 -11.54
C VAL A 46 7.43 3.13 -10.29
N ALA A 47 7.54 3.73 -9.10
CA ALA A 47 7.70 2.99 -7.86
C ALA A 47 6.45 2.16 -7.52
N LYS A 48 5.26 2.71 -7.77
CA LYS A 48 3.98 2.03 -7.54
C LYS A 48 3.84 0.79 -8.40
N ASN A 49 4.11 0.91 -9.71
CA ASN A 49 3.99 -0.20 -10.65
C ASN A 49 5.05 -1.28 -10.38
N ALA A 50 6.31 -0.87 -10.23
CA ALA A 50 7.39 -1.82 -9.92
C ALA A 50 7.15 -2.57 -8.61
N ALA A 51 6.66 -1.91 -7.55
CA ALA A 51 6.35 -2.57 -6.28
C ALA A 51 5.15 -3.53 -6.37
N ALA A 52 4.20 -3.27 -7.26
CA ALA A 52 3.07 -4.17 -7.53
C ALA A 52 3.56 -5.42 -8.26
N GLU A 53 4.23 -5.25 -9.40
CA GLU A 53 4.78 -6.33 -10.22
C GLU A 53 5.77 -7.20 -9.44
N PHE A 54 6.66 -6.58 -8.67
CA PHE A 54 7.65 -7.31 -7.89
C PHE A 54 7.03 -8.14 -6.76
N TYR A 55 5.93 -7.68 -6.16
CA TYR A 55 5.23 -8.47 -5.15
C TYR A 55 4.62 -9.72 -5.76
N GLU A 56 3.97 -9.62 -6.93
CA GLU A 56 3.42 -10.80 -7.61
C GLU A 56 4.53 -11.81 -7.93
N LEU A 57 5.65 -11.34 -8.51
CA LEU A 57 6.81 -12.18 -8.80
C LEU A 57 7.32 -12.92 -7.54
N LEU A 58 7.47 -12.21 -6.42
CA LEU A 58 7.93 -12.83 -5.17
C LEU A 58 6.94 -13.85 -4.62
N ARG A 59 5.63 -13.64 -4.77
CA ARG A 59 4.61 -14.62 -4.36
C ARG A 59 4.65 -15.88 -5.24
N GLU A 60 4.86 -15.71 -6.55
CA GLU A 60 5.02 -16.83 -7.48
C GLU A 60 6.28 -17.65 -7.19
N LEU A 61 7.42 -16.99 -6.96
CA LEU A 61 8.67 -17.65 -6.58
C LEU A 61 8.54 -18.38 -5.25
N TYR A 62 7.92 -17.74 -4.25
CA TYR A 62 7.67 -18.37 -2.96
C TYR A 62 6.82 -19.64 -3.08
N ALA A 63 5.77 -19.62 -3.91
CA ALA A 63 4.92 -20.79 -4.16
C ALA A 63 5.68 -21.95 -4.82
N ARG A 64 6.75 -21.65 -5.58
CA ARG A 64 7.63 -22.63 -6.22
C ARG A 64 8.87 -22.99 -5.39
N HIS A 65 9.02 -22.41 -4.19
CA HIS A 65 10.22 -22.54 -3.35
C HIS A 65 11.53 -22.09 -4.05
N GLU A 66 11.42 -21.10 -4.93
CA GLU A 66 12.54 -20.51 -5.67
C GLU A 66 12.93 -19.14 -5.10
N SER A 67 14.14 -18.68 -5.41
CA SER A 67 14.65 -17.36 -5.05
C SER A 67 15.12 -16.60 -6.28
N ILE A 68 15.00 -15.28 -6.26
CA ILE A 68 15.67 -14.40 -7.21
C ILE A 68 17.05 -14.04 -6.69
N THR A 69 18.08 -14.16 -7.52
CA THR A 69 19.43 -13.65 -7.23
C THR A 69 19.65 -12.37 -8.01
N THR A 70 20.34 -11.41 -7.40
CA THR A 70 20.67 -10.11 -8.02
C THR A 70 21.99 -10.20 -8.77
#